data_AF-A0A7R9DR57-F1
#
_entry.id   AF-A0A7R9DR57-F1
#
_cell.length_a   1.000
_cell.length_b   1.000
_cell.length_c   1.000
_cell.angle_alpha   90.00
_cell.angle_beta   90.00
_cell.angle_gamma   90.00
#
_symmetry.space_group_name_H-M   'P 1'
#
loop_
_entity.id
_entity.type
_entity.pdbx_description
1 polymer ?
#
loop_
_entity_poly.entity_id
_entity_poly.type
_entity_poly.pdbx_seq_one_letter_code
_entity_poly.pdbx_strand_id
1 'polypeptide(L)'
;MEVSNNPFTEASQSFKCCYSNQWDIARPQWLLGQQLKDSVVGIVGLGGIGQAISKRLRAFEISKLLYTGHKPKPEERKLHAKRKTITAMDVVYALKRQGHTLYGFDG
;
A
#
# COMPACT_ATOMS: atom_id res chain seq x y z
N MET A 1 2.91 -16.65 -23.03
CA MET A 1 2.45 -15.42 -22.36
C MET A 1 2.41 -15.71 -20.87
N GLU A 2 3.54 -15.48 -20.19
CA GLU A 2 3.58 -15.56 -18.73
C GLU A 2 2.89 -14.29 -18.20
N VAL A 3 1.63 -14.43 -17.80
CA VAL A 3 0.96 -13.41 -17.00
C VAL A 3 1.75 -13.34 -15.69
N SER A 4 2.35 -12.19 -15.40
CA SER A 4 3.12 -12.04 -14.17
C SER A 4 2.22 -12.36 -12.98
N ASN A 5 2.60 -13.37 -12.19
CA ASN A 5 1.92 -13.79 -10.96
C ASN A 5 2.08 -12.75 -9.85
N ASN A 6 1.79 -11.48 -10.15
CA ASN A 6 1.84 -10.38 -9.22
C ASN A 6 0.41 -10.09 -8.72
N PRO A 7 0.10 -10.42 -7.46
CA PRO A 7 -1.25 -10.29 -6.89
C PRO A 7 -1.76 -8.84 -6.88
N PHE A 8 -0.89 -7.83 -6.95
CA PHE A 8 -1.30 -6.42 -7.06
C PHE A 8 -1.99 -6.11 -8.39
N THR A 9 -1.58 -6.76 -9.48
CA THR A 9 -2.12 -6.55 -10.82
C THR A 9 -3.46 -7.25 -10.99
N GLU A 10 -3.61 -8.46 -10.43
CA GLU A 10 -4.80 -9.30 -10.61
C GLU A 10 -6.03 -8.74 -9.88
N ALA A 11 -5.88 -8.26 -8.64
CA ALA A 11 -7.00 -7.69 -7.89
C ALA A 11 -7.61 -6.43 -8.56
N SER A 12 -6.77 -5.61 -9.22
CA SER A 12 -7.24 -4.42 -9.97
C SER A 12 -8.08 -4.77 -11.21
N GLN A 13 -7.85 -5.95 -11.78
CA GLN A 13 -8.55 -6.43 -12.98
C GLN A 13 -9.95 -6.96 -12.64
N SER A 14 -10.22 -7.29 -11.36
CA SER A 14 -11.52 -7.76 -10.90
C SER A 14 -12.66 -6.77 -11.18
N PHE A 15 -12.48 -5.47 -10.90
CA PHE A 15 -13.51 -4.47 -11.16
C PHE A 15 -13.79 -4.29 -12.66
N LYS A 16 -12.73 -4.31 -13.48
CA LYS A 16 -12.82 -4.19 -14.94
C LYS A 16 -13.58 -5.37 -15.57
N CYS A 17 -13.35 -6.58 -15.06
CA CYS A 17 -13.97 -7.83 -15.48
C CYS A 17 -15.48 -7.88 -15.18
N CYS A 18 -15.91 -7.38 -14.01
CA CYS A 18 -17.33 -7.20 -13.70
C CYS A 18 -18.03 -6.30 -14.72
N TYR A 19 -17.41 -5.17 -15.06
CA TYR A 19 -18.00 -4.18 -15.96
C TYR A 19 -18.02 -4.66 -17.43
N SER A 20 -17.04 -5.46 -17.85
CA SER A 20 -16.94 -5.97 -19.22
C SER A 20 -17.74 -7.26 -19.47
N ASN A 21 -18.53 -7.74 -18.49
CA ASN A 21 -19.22 -9.04 -18.55
C ASN A 21 -18.29 -10.23 -18.84
N GLN A 22 -17.02 -10.14 -18.43
CA GLN A 22 -16.00 -11.18 -18.65
C GLN A 22 -15.69 -11.95 -17.35
N TRP A 23 -16.71 -12.19 -16.53
CA TRP A 23 -16.56 -12.89 -15.25
C TRP A 23 -16.02 -14.30 -15.46
N ASP A 24 -14.73 -14.49 -15.11
CA ASP A 24 -14.06 -15.78 -15.20
C ASP A 24 -14.11 -16.51 -13.85
N ILE A 25 -15.00 -17.50 -13.76
CA ILE A 25 -15.17 -18.35 -12.56
C ILE A 25 -14.09 -19.45 -12.45
N ALA A 26 -13.35 -19.72 -13.52
CA ALA A 26 -12.36 -20.80 -13.55
C ALA A 26 -11.05 -20.40 -12.83
N ARG A 27 -10.87 -19.11 -12.51
CA ARG A 27 -9.66 -18.58 -11.87
C ARG A 27 -9.99 -17.63 -10.70
N PRO A 28 -10.44 -18.15 -9.55
CA PRO A 28 -10.79 -17.33 -8.38
C PRO A 28 -9.59 -16.59 -7.77
N GLN A 29 -8.35 -16.98 -8.12
CA GLN A 29 -7.12 -16.33 -7.70
C GLN A 29 -7.12 -14.82 -7.99
N TRP A 30 -7.80 -14.37 -9.05
CA TRP A 30 -7.87 -12.96 -9.41
C TRP A 30 -8.64 -12.07 -8.42
N LEU A 31 -9.49 -12.67 -7.57
CA LEU A 31 -10.20 -11.99 -6.49
C LEU A 31 -9.35 -11.85 -5.21
N LEU A 32 -8.23 -12.57 -5.13
CA LEU A 32 -7.38 -12.56 -3.94
C LEU A 32 -6.49 -11.32 -3.91
N GLY A 33 -6.83 -10.39 -3.03
CA GLY A 33 -6.02 -9.21 -2.73
C GLY A 33 -5.14 -9.39 -1.50
N GLN A 34 -4.36 -8.35 -1.19
CA GLN A 34 -3.59 -8.26 0.06
C GLN A 34 -4.50 -7.83 1.21
N GLN A 35 -4.45 -8.56 2.34
CA GLN A 35 -5.22 -8.20 3.53
C GLN A 35 -4.49 -7.13 4.37
N LEU A 36 -5.28 -6.24 4.98
CA LEU A 36 -4.76 -5.17 5.82
C LEU A 36 -4.56 -5.59 7.30
N LYS A 37 -5.30 -6.60 7.77
CA LYS A 37 -5.14 -7.19 9.10
C LYS A 37 -3.72 -7.72 9.27
N ASP A 38 -3.12 -7.48 10.43
CA ASP A 38 -1.76 -7.88 10.78
C ASP A 38 -0.65 -7.34 9.85
N SER A 39 -1.00 -6.48 8.89
CA SER A 39 -0.05 -5.86 7.98
C SER A 39 0.63 -4.66 8.63
N VAL A 40 1.82 -4.33 8.13
CA VAL A 40 2.57 -3.14 8.54
C VAL A 40 2.30 -2.01 7.54
N VAL A 41 1.73 -0.90 8.01
CA VAL A 41 1.39 0.25 7.15
C VAL A 41 2.37 1.39 7.38
N GLY A 42 2.96 1.91 6.31
CA GLY A 42 3.85 3.07 6.34
C GLY A 42 3.20 4.32 5.75
N ILE A 43 3.08 5.39 6.53
CA ILE A 43 2.55 6.69 6.08
C ILE A 43 3.70 7.67 5.81
N VAL A 44 3.76 8.19 4.59
CA VAL A 44 4.72 9.25 4.22
C VAL A 44 4.14 10.63 4.56
N GLY A 45 4.66 11.24 5.64
CA GLY A 45 4.20 12.55 6.11
C GLY A 45 2.97 12.47 7.02
N LEU A 46 3.17 12.50 8.34
CA LEU A 46 2.07 12.45 9.32
C LEU A 46 1.40 13.82 9.55
N GLY A 47 0.90 14.47 8.50
CA GLY A 47 0.08 15.69 8.58
C GLY A 47 -1.36 15.42 9.02
N GLY A 48 -2.27 16.39 8.88
CA GLY A 48 -3.69 16.21 9.24
C GLY A 48 -4.34 15.02 8.52
N ILE A 49 -4.03 14.83 7.23
CA ILE A 49 -4.49 13.67 6.45
C ILE A 49 -3.91 12.37 7.01
N GLY A 50 -2.59 12.33 7.25
CA GLY A 50 -1.91 11.14 7.80
C GLY A 50 -2.46 10.73 9.16
N GLN A 51 -2.78 11.69 10.03
CA GLN A 51 -3.42 11.44 11.32
C GLN A 51 -4.84 10.88 11.16
N ALA A 52 -5.63 11.45 10.24
CA ALA A 52 -6.98 10.98 9.98
C ALA A 52 -6.99 9.56 9.39
N ILE A 53 -6.05 9.24 8.50
CA ILE A 53 -5.86 7.87 7.98
C ILE A 53 -5.45 6.92 9.10
N SER A 54 -4.49 7.31 9.94
CA SER A 54 -4.03 6.51 11.08
C SER A 54 -5.17 6.13 12.02
N LYS A 55 -6.12 7.04 12.27
CA LYS A 55 -7.32 6.76 13.07
C LYS A 55 -8.23 5.70 12.43
N ARG A 56 -8.42 5.77 11.10
CA ARG A 56 -9.25 4.80 10.36
C ARG A 56 -8.59 3.42 10.30
N LEU A 57 -7.27 3.37 10.16
CA LEU A 57 -6.49 2.12 10.12
C LEU A 57 -6.59 1.32 11.43
N ARG A 58 -6.93 1.97 12.55
CA ARG A 58 -7.10 1.28 13.83
C ARG A 58 -8.21 0.23 13.80
N ALA A 59 -9.28 0.46 13.04
CA ALA A 59 -10.38 -0.50 12.89
C ALA A 59 -9.99 -1.75 12.09
N PHE A 60 -8.89 -1.71 11.36
CA PHE A 60 -8.42 -2.82 10.53
C PHE A 60 -7.42 -3.75 11.24
N GLU A 61 -7.16 -3.54 12.53
CA GLU A 61 -6.26 -4.39 13.33
C GLU A 61 -4.88 -4.60 12.68
N ILE A 62 -4.24 -3.50 12.28
CA ILE A 62 -2.90 -3.53 11.70
C ILE A 62 -1.85 -3.91 12.77
N SER A 63 -0.82 -4.65 12.36
CA SER A 63 0.26 -5.08 13.27
C SER A 63 1.13 -3.90 13.73
N LYS A 64 1.47 -3.00 12.79
CA LYS A 64 2.34 -1.86 13.08
C LYS A 64 2.05 -0.70 12.15
N LEU A 65 1.95 0.49 12.75
CA LEU A 65 1.89 1.74 12.02
C LEU A 65 3.26 2.42 12.05
N LEU A 66 3.84 2.63 10.87
CA LEU A 66 5.08 3.36 10.66
C LEU A 66 4.76 4.69 10.01
N TYR A 67 5.54 5.72 10.32
CA TYR A 67 5.41 6.98 9.61
C TYR A 67 6.76 7.69 9.46
N THR A 68 6.87 8.52 8.43
CA THR A 68 8.01 9.42 8.22
C THR A 68 7.59 10.89 8.31
N GLY A 69 8.50 11.72 8.81
CA GLY A 69 8.29 13.15 8.96
C GLY A 69 9.56 13.85 9.46
N HIS A 70 9.68 15.14 9.13
CA HIS A 70 10.85 15.95 9.47
C HIS A 70 10.99 16.23 10.97
N LYS A 71 9.87 16.35 11.70
CA LYS A 71 9.84 16.53 13.16
C LYS A 71 8.99 15.44 13.82
N PRO A 72 9.41 14.91 14.99
CA PRO A 72 8.57 14.01 15.77
C PRO A 72 7.30 14.76 16.18
N LYS A 73 6.16 14.06 16.14
CA LYS A 73 4.86 14.65 16.42
C LYS A 73 4.33 14.09 17.74
N PRO A 74 3.78 14.93 18.64
CA PRO A 74 3.27 14.46 19.93
C PRO A 74 2.10 13.46 19.79
N GLU A 75 1.47 13.40 18.63
CA GLU A 75 0.37 12.48 18.32
C GLU A 75 0.81 11.02 18.11
N GLU A 76 2.11 10.74 18.00
CA GLU A 76 2.65 9.37 17.92
C GLU A 76 2.12 8.45 19.01
N ARG A 77 2.09 8.96 20.25
CA ARG A 77 1.65 8.21 21.43
C ARG A 77 0.16 7.88 21.38
N LYS A 78 -0.66 8.73 20.76
CA LYS A 78 -2.11 8.51 20.62
C LYS A 78 -2.42 7.46 19.54
N LEU A 79 -1.59 7.39 18.51
CA LEU A 79 -1.79 6.54 17.34
C LEU A 79 -0.98 5.23 17.39
N HIS A 80 -0.17 5.03 18.45
CA HIS A 80 0.82 3.94 18.54
C HIS A 80 1.70 3.83 17.29
N ALA A 81 1.96 4.97 16.64
CA ALA A 81 2.74 5.03 15.41
C ALA A 81 4.23 5.15 15.76
N LYS A 82 5.08 4.36 15.10
CA LYS A 82 6.54 4.42 15.28
C LYS A 82 7.17 5.24 14.16
N ARG A 83 7.91 6.28 14.52
CA ARG A 83 8.68 7.07 13.54
C ARG A 83 9.79 6.21 12.93
N LYS A 84 9.87 6.21 11.59
CA LYS A 84 11.04 5.74 10.84
C LYS A 84 11.56 6.86 9.96
N THR A 85 12.86 7.06 9.99
CA THR A 85 13.54 7.85 8.96
C THR A 85 13.64 6.98 7.71
N ILE A 86 13.07 7.45 6.62
CA ILE A 86 13.11 6.77 5.32
C ILE A 86 13.97 7.65 4.42
N THR A 87 14.98 7.06 3.79
CA THR A 87 15.81 7.76 2.81
C THR A 87 15.17 7.70 1.43
N ALA A 88 15.58 8.59 0.53
CA ALA A 88 15.15 8.52 -0.87
C ALA A 88 15.45 7.14 -1.49
N MET A 89 16.55 6.51 -1.10
CA MET A 89 16.94 5.18 -1.58
C MET A 89 16.00 4.07 -1.11
N ASP A 90 15.45 4.14 0.11
CA ASP A 90 14.46 3.17 0.58
C ASP A 90 13.17 3.24 -0.25
N VAL A 91 12.75 4.45 -0.63
CA VAL A 91 11.57 4.68 -1.49
C VAL A 91 11.84 4.21 -2.91
N VAL A 92 13.00 4.56 -3.48
CA VAL A 92 13.43 4.11 -4.82
C VAL A 92 13.49 2.58 -4.87
N TYR A 93 14.06 1.95 -3.85
CA TYR A 93 14.17 0.50 -3.77
C TYR A 93 12.80 -0.18 -3.65
N ALA A 94 11.89 0.38 -2.84
CA ALA A 94 10.53 -0.14 -2.70
C ALA A 94 9.74 -0.02 -4.02
N LEU A 95 9.81 1.11 -4.70
CA LEU A 95 9.12 1.33 -5.98
C LEU A 95 9.68 0.45 -7.09
N LYS A 96 11.02 0.31 -7.16
CA LYS A 96 11.67 -0.60 -8.12
C LYS A 96 11.24 -2.05 -7.91
N ARG A 97 11.05 -2.50 -6.67
CA ARG A 97 10.52 -3.85 -6.37
C ARG A 97 9.06 -4.04 -6.78
N GLN A 98 8.28 -2.97 -6.87
CA GLN A 98 6.88 -3.02 -7.33
C GLN A 98 6.76 -2.94 -8.86
N GLY A 99 7.88 -2.88 -9.59
CA GLY A 99 7.88 -2.69 -11.04
C GLY A 99 7.61 -1.24 -11.47
N HIS A 100 7.62 -0.29 -10.53
CA HIS A 100 7.52 1.14 -10.83
C HIS A 100 8.91 1.77 -10.97
N THR A 101 9.24 2.24 -12.17
CA THR A 101 10.39 3.10 -12.41
C THR A 101 10.02 4.54 -12.04
N LEU A 102 10.85 5.19 -11.22
CA LEU A 102 10.61 6.57 -10.77
C LEU A 102 10.94 7.61 -11.84
N TYR A 103 11.71 7.20 -12.85
CA TYR A 103 12.02 7.99 -14.04
C TYR A 103 11.18 7.46 -15.21
N GLY A 104 10.04 8.11 -15.43
CA GLY A 104 9.25 7.97 -16.66
C GLY A 104 9.68 9.03 -17.65
N PHE A 105 10.57 8.66 -18.57
CA PHE A 105 10.61 9.21 -19.93
C PHE A 105 10.62 7.99 -20.85
N ASP A 106 9.44 7.38 -20.99
CA ASP A 106 9.15 6.49 -22.12
C ASP A 106 8.67 7.39 -23.26
N GLY A 107 9.35 7.29 -24.40
CA GLY A 107 8.89 7.81 -25.69
C GLY A 107 8.07 6.77 -26.44
#